data_AF-A0A1M6WYX3-F1
#
_entry.id   AF-A0A1M6WYX3-F1
#
_cell.length_a   1.000
_cell.length_b   1.000
_cell.length_c   1.000
_cell.angle_alpha   90.00
_cell.angle_beta   90.00
_cell.angle_gamma   90.00
#
_symmetry.space_group_name_H-M   'P 1'
#
loop_
_entity.id
_entity.type
_entity.pdbx_description
1 polymer ?
#
loop_
_entity_poly.entity_id
_entity_poly.type
_entity_poly.pdbx_seq_one_letter_code
_entity_poly.pdbx_strand_id
1 'polypeptide(L)' 'MSVPEQKVQTEFEPKIIAIVCNWCTYTGADLAGTSRIQYPPNVRIIRVMCSGAVDPLYMIKPILDGGDAVLVGG' A
#
# COMPACT_ATOMS: atom_id res chain seq x y z
N MET A 1 -4.79 18.16 12.06
CA MET A 1 -3.52 17.39 12.09
C MET A 1 -3.06 17.21 10.65
N SER A 2 -2.14 18.06 10.20
CA SER A 2 -1.50 17.97 8.88
C SER A 2 -0.41 16.90 8.93
N VAL A 3 -0.65 15.76 8.30
CA VAL A 3 0.42 14.77 8.05
C VAL A 3 1.50 15.49 7.23
N PRO A 4 2.76 15.54 7.67
CA PRO A 4 3.82 16.23 6.96
C PRO A 4 4.07 15.56 5.60
N GLU A 5 3.94 16.34 4.54
CA GLU A 5 4.19 15.93 3.16
C GLU A 5 5.70 15.74 2.95
N GLN A 6 6.15 14.49 2.99
CA GLN A 6 7.55 14.13 2.80
C GLN A 6 7.89 14.25 1.31
N LYS A 7 8.41 15.41 0.89
CA LYS A 7 8.93 15.66 -0.46
C LYS A 7 10.12 14.75 -0.74
N VAL A 8 9.91 13.73 -1.57
CA VAL A 8 10.98 12.91 -2.15
C VAL A 8 11.53 13.64 -3.38
N GLN A 9 12.86 13.70 -3.48
CA GLN A 9 13.60 14.45 -4.47
C GLN A 9 13.25 13.98 -5.90
N THR A 10 13.21 14.95 -6.80
CA THR A 10 12.62 14.92 -8.15
C THR A 10 13.37 13.98 -9.12
N GLU A 11 12.97 12.71 -9.20
CA GLU A 11 13.06 11.86 -10.43
C GLU A 11 12.55 10.42 -10.23
N PHE A 12 12.39 9.95 -8.99
CA PHE A 12 11.97 8.58 -8.71
C PHE A 12 10.58 8.53 -8.05
N GLU A 13 9.58 8.00 -8.76
CA GLU A 13 8.25 7.72 -8.22
C GLU A 13 8.20 6.25 -7.75
N PRO A 14 8.30 5.98 -6.43
CA PRO A 14 8.44 4.61 -5.95
C PRO A 14 7.13 3.84 -6.16
N LYS A 15 7.21 2.69 -6.81
CA LYS A 15 6.07 1.79 -7.04
C LYS A 15 5.86 0.92 -5.81
N ILE A 16 4.85 1.27 -5.01
CA ILE A 16 4.53 0.54 -3.79
C ILE A 16 3.37 -0.41 -4.05
N ILE A 17 3.57 -1.70 -3.75
CA ILE A 17 2.50 -2.70 -3.79
C ILE A 17 2.01 -2.94 -2.36
N ALA A 18 0.74 -2.67 -2.09
CA ALA A 18 0.13 -2.84 -0.78
C ALA A 18 -0.79 -4.06 -0.76
N ILE A 19 -0.42 -5.11 -0.02
CA ILE A 19 -1.26 -6.27 0.23
C ILE A 19 -2.05 -6.00 1.50
N VAL A 20 -3.37 -5.92 1.38
CA VAL A 20 -4.23 -5.51 2.49
C VAL A 20 -5.32 -6.55 2.74
N CYS A 21 -5.60 -6.80 4.02
CA CYS A 21 -6.71 -7.65 4.41
C CYS A 21 -8.05 -6.97 4.09
N ASN A 22 -9.04 -7.78 3.73
CA ASN A 22 -10.37 -7.30 3.36
C ASN A 22 -11.12 -6.67 4.55
N TRP A 23 -10.88 -7.13 5.78
CA TRP A 23 -11.71 -6.79 6.93
C TRP A 23 -11.28 -5.52 7.66
N CYS A 24 -9.99 -5.38 7.96
CA CYS A 24 -9.47 -4.26 8.75
C CYS A 24 -8.85 -3.20 7.85
N THR A 25 -7.76 -3.55 7.15
CA THR A 25 -6.97 -2.58 6.40
C THR A 25 -7.68 -2.06 5.14
N TYR A 26 -8.37 -2.92 4.37
CA TYR A 26 -9.12 -2.47 3.19
C TYR A 26 -10.27 -1.52 3.57
N THR A 27 -10.99 -1.83 4.66
CA THR A 27 -12.00 -0.93 5.25
C THR A 27 -11.37 0.40 5.70
N GLY A 28 -10.15 0.38 6.24
CA GLY A 28 -9.40 1.59 6.58
C GLY A 28 -9.01 2.41 5.34
N ALA A 29 -8.64 1.75 4.25
CA ALA A 29 -8.37 2.41 2.97
C ALA A 29 -9.64 3.03 2.36
N ASP A 30 -10.77 2.33 2.45
CA ASP A 30 -12.08 2.86 2.06
C ASP A 30 -12.49 4.06 2.94
N LEU A 31 -12.21 4.00 4.25
CA LEU A 31 -12.43 5.12 5.16
C LEU A 31 -11.55 6.32 4.80
N ALA A 32 -10.29 6.11 4.42
CA ALA A 32 -9.42 7.19 3.96
C ALA A 32 -9.97 7.85 2.68
N GLY A 33 -10.52 7.05 1.76
CA GLY A 33 -11.19 7.53 0.55
C GLY A 33 -12.45 8.35 0.84
N THR A 34 -13.35 7.84 1.69
CA THR A 34 -14.58 8.56 2.09
C THR A 34 -14.26 9.83 2.89
N SER A 35 -13.21 9.81 3.70
CA SER A 35 -12.70 10.95 4.47
C SER A 35 -11.89 11.95 3.63
N ARG A 36 -11.71 11.69 2.32
CA ARG A 36 -10.97 12.53 1.38
C ARG A 36 -9.53 12.81 1.81
N ILE A 37 -8.92 11.87 2.52
CA ILE A 37 -7.51 11.95 2.94
C ILE A 37 -6.66 11.79 1.69
N GLN A 38 -5.94 12.85 1.33
CA GLN A 38 -5.03 12.82 0.19
C GLN A 38 -3.78 12.03 0.57
N TYR A 39 -3.36 11.16 -0.33
CA TYR A 39 -2.10 10.43 -0.27
C TYR A 39 -1.51 10.37 -1.68
N PRO A 40 -0.20 10.15 -1.82
CA PRO A 40 0.43 10.06 -3.14
C PRO A 40 -0.12 8.87 -3.95
N PRO A 41 -0.33 8.99 -5.27
CA PRO A 41 -0.94 7.96 -6.12
C PRO A 41 -0.01 6.78 -6.44
N ASN A 42 1.09 6.64 -5.71
CA ASN A 42 2.16 5.70 -5.98
C ASN A 42 1.93 4.29 -5.37
N VAL A 43 0.85 4.14 -4.60
CA VAL A 43 0.45 2.88 -3.95
C VAL A 43 -0.60 2.14 -4.78
N ARG A 44 -0.38 0.85 -5.03
CA ARG A 44 -1.34 -0.05 -5.69
C ARG A 44 -1.79 -1.13 -4.72
N ILE A 45 -3.09 -1.21 -4.45
CA ILE A 45 -3.66 -2.10 -3.45
C ILE A 45 -4.04 -3.45 -4.06
N ILE A 46 -3.61 -4.54 -3.43
CA ILE A 46 -4.02 -5.92 -3.69
C ILE A 46 -4.81 -6.41 -2.48
N ARG A 47 -6.06 -6.81 -2.72
CA ARG A 47 -6.97 -7.26 -1.67
C ARG A 47 -6.84 -8.77 -1.44
N VAL A 48 -6.63 -9.16 -0.19
CA VAL A 48 -6.68 -10.56 0.29
C VAL A 48 -7.72 -10.72 1.39
N MET A 49 -8.25 -11.92 1.60
CA MET A 49 -9.30 -12.13 2.61
C MET A 49 -8.81 -11.89 4.05
N CYS A 50 -7.55 -12.23 4.35
CA CYS A 50 -6.92 -11.99 5.65
C CYS A 50 -5.40 -11.87 5.47
N SER A 51 -4.71 -11.13 6.33
CA SER A 51 -3.24 -11.09 6.36
C SER A 51 -2.61 -12.46 6.59
N GLY A 52 -3.33 -13.39 7.22
CA GLY A 52 -2.89 -14.78 7.37
C GLY A 52 -2.77 -15.57 6.06
N ALA A 53 -3.34 -15.07 4.96
CA ALA A 53 -3.17 -15.65 3.62
C ALA A 53 -1.94 -15.10 2.88
N VAL A 54 -1.19 -14.18 3.50
CA VAL A 54 -0.01 -13.57 2.89
C VAL A 54 1.19 -14.51 3.06
N ASP A 55 1.50 -15.26 2.00
CA ASP A 55 2.73 -16.03 1.85
C ASP A 55 3.93 -15.10 1.59
N PRO A 56 5.14 -15.42 2.12
CA PRO A 56 6.37 -14.68 1.80
C PRO A 56 6.65 -14.50 0.30
N LEU A 57 6.21 -15.42 -0.56
CA LEU A 57 6.29 -15.25 -2.02
C LEU A 57 5.60 -13.99 -2.52
N TYR A 58 4.52 -13.55 -1.88
CA TYR A 58 3.84 -12.30 -2.25
C TYR A 58 4.63 -11.05 -1.87
N MET A 59 5.62 -11.14 -0.98
CA MET A 59 6.54 -10.04 -0.71
C MET A 59 7.68 -10.00 -1.72
N ILE A 60 8.18 -11.17 -2.14
CA ILE A 60 9.36 -11.27 -3.01
C ILE A 60 8.98 -11.03 -4.48
N LYS A 61 7.86 -11.59 -4.94
CA LYS A 61 7.43 -11.53 -6.33
C LYS A 61 7.28 -10.09 -6.86
N PRO A 62 6.62 -9.16 -6.14
CA PRO A 62 6.51 -7.77 -6.59
C PRO A 62 7.84 -7.04 -6.68
N ILE A 63 8.79 -7.36 -5.80
CA ILE A 63 10.14 -6.75 -5.82
C ILE A 63 10.89 -7.23 -7.07
N LEU A 64 10.82 -8.53 -7.38
CA LEU A 64 11.42 -9.11 -8.59
C LEU A 64 10.79 -8.55 -9.87
N ASP A 65 9.49 -8.26 -9.85
CA ASP A 65 8.75 -7.70 -10.97
C ASP A 65 8.95 -6.17 -11.12
N GLY A 66 9.84 -5.56 -10.33
CA GLY A 66 10.24 -4.15 -10.44
C GLY A 66 9.42 -3.18 -9.56
N GLY A 67 8.84 -3.67 -8.47
CA GLY A 67 8.30 -2.86 -7.38
C GLY A 67 9.39 -2.46 -6.39
N ASP A 68 9.26 -1.26 -5.83
CA ASP A 68 10.30 -0.67 -4.97
C ASP A 68 10.06 -0.96 -3.48
N ALA A 69 8.79 -1.21 -3.12
CA ALA A 69 8.40 -1.57 -1.77
C ALA A 69 7.13 -2.43 -1.76
N VAL A 70 7.02 -3.29 -0.74
CA VAL A 70 5.81 -4.04 -0.43
C VAL A 70 5.33 -3.65 0.96
N LEU A 71 4.06 -3.26 1.06
CA LEU A 71 3.37 -2.96 2.31
C LEU A 71 2.37 -4.07 2.60
N VAL A 72 2.35 -4.59 3.83
CA VAL A 72 1.36 -5.58 4.27
C VAL A 72 0.55 -5.02 5.43
N GLY A 73 -0.78 -5.01 5.28
CA GLY A 73 -1.72 -4.54 6.30
C GLY A 73 -2.74 -5.60 6.68
N GLY A 74 -2.87 -5.84 7.98
CA GLY A 74 -3.76 -6.83 8.59
C GLY A 74 -4.99 -6.25 9.26
#